data_AF-A0A939IM64-F1
#
_entry.id   AF-A0A939IM64-F1
#
_cell.length_a   1.000
_cell.length_b   1.000
_cell.length_c   1.000
_cell.angle_alpha   90.00
_cell.angle_beta   90.00
_cell.angle_gamma   90.00
#
_symmetry.space_group_name_H-M   'P 1'
#
loop_
_entity.id
_entity.type
_entity.pdbx_description
1 polymer ?
#
loop_
_entity_poly.entity_id
_entity_poly.type
_entity_poly.pdbx_seq_one_letter_code
_entity_poly.pdbx_strand_id
1 'polypeptide(L)'
;MNHALLANPVMWCILVLAAATYFLLLREILVTRAGLPPVAGGSWSAPATALIAALPLLGLLGTIGGLLQAFHALSTGAGADMGQQLAGGIAAALYTTEWGLLTAIPAWFLHQWLRACRARAARE
;
A
#
# COMPACT_ATOMS: atom_id res chain seq x y z
N MET A 1 -15.89 -14.26 -10.15
CA MET A 1 -15.76 -13.07 -9.26
C MET A 1 -14.29 -12.70 -8.94
N ASN A 2 -13.28 -13.35 -9.53
CA ASN A 2 -11.88 -13.21 -9.06
C ASN A 2 -10.95 -12.57 -10.11
N HIS A 3 -11.43 -12.43 -11.35
CA HIS A 3 -10.63 -12.00 -12.52
C HIS A 3 -10.62 -10.47 -12.69
N ALA A 4 -11.69 -9.78 -12.30
CA ALA A 4 -11.82 -8.33 -12.45
C ALA A 4 -10.96 -7.53 -11.44
N LEU A 5 -10.74 -8.08 -10.25
CA LEU A 5 -9.91 -7.47 -9.21
C LEU A 5 -8.41 -7.56 -9.56
N LEU A 6 -7.96 -8.70 -10.11
CA LEU A 6 -6.58 -8.91 -10.56
C LEU A 6 -6.24 -8.21 -11.89
N ALA A 7 -7.27 -7.84 -12.68
CA ALA A 7 -7.08 -7.04 -13.89
C ALA A 7 -6.83 -5.55 -13.61
N ASN A 8 -7.04 -5.09 -12.36
CA ASN A 8 -6.93 -3.69 -12.02
C ASN A 8 -5.46 -3.30 -11.82
N PRO A 9 -4.87 -2.41 -12.66
CA PRO A 9 -3.45 -2.07 -12.60
C PRO A 9 -3.05 -1.44 -11.26
N VAL A 10 -4.00 -0.78 -10.58
CA VAL A 10 -3.76 -0.16 -9.27
C VAL A 10 -3.43 -1.22 -8.21
N MET A 11 -4.03 -2.40 -8.27
CA MET A 11 -3.77 -3.47 -7.31
C MET A 11 -2.34 -4.02 -7.46
N TRP A 12 -1.85 -4.12 -8.69
CA TRP A 12 -0.44 -4.44 -8.95
C TRP A 12 0.49 -3.35 -8.43
N CYS A 13 0.16 -2.08 -8.60
CA CYS A 13 0.93 -0.97 -8.04
C CYS A 13 0.99 -1.04 -6.50
N ILE A 14 -0.14 -1.33 -5.82
CA ILE A 14 -0.18 -1.50 -4.36
C ILE A 14 0.71 -2.66 -3.93
N LEU A 15 0.61 -3.82 -4.60
CA LEU A 15 1.41 -5.00 -4.27
C LEU A 15 2.91 -4.78 -4.50
N VAL A 16 3.30 -4.16 -5.61
CA VAL A 16 4.70 -3.83 -5.91
C VAL A 16 5.26 -2.82 -4.91
N LEU A 17 4.49 -1.77 -4.59
CA LEU A 17 4.89 -0.77 -3.60
C LEU A 17 5.01 -1.40 -2.19
N ALA A 18 4.07 -2.27 -1.82
CA ALA A 18 4.11 -3.00 -0.56
C ALA A 18 5.35 -3.90 -0.51
N ALA A 19 5.60 -4.70 -1.54
CA ALA A 19 6.76 -5.57 -1.64
C ALA A 19 8.08 -4.79 -1.53
N ALA A 20 8.20 -3.65 -2.23
CA ALA A 20 9.36 -2.77 -2.12
C ALA A 20 9.55 -2.22 -0.69
N THR A 21 8.45 -1.81 -0.04
CA THR A 21 8.46 -1.33 1.36
C THR A 21 8.92 -2.41 2.32
N TYR A 22 8.38 -3.62 2.22
CA TYR A 22 8.78 -4.76 3.05
C TYR A 22 10.22 -5.19 2.79
N PHE A 23 10.67 -5.17 1.54
CA PHE A 23 12.07 -5.49 1.19
C PHE A 23 13.04 -4.49 1.82
N LEU A 24 12.72 -3.19 1.81
CA LEU A 24 13.54 -2.16 2.46
C LEU A 24 13.59 -2.34 3.98
N LEU A 25 12.44 -2.62 4.61
CA LEU A 25 12.38 -2.90 6.05
C LEU A 25 13.18 -4.14 6.42
N LEU A 26 13.09 -5.22 5.62
CA LEU A 26 13.84 -6.45 5.82
C LEU A 26 15.35 -6.20 5.69
N ARG A 27 15.77 -5.41 4.68
CA ARG A 27 17.17 -5.03 4.50
C ARG A 27 17.71 -4.28 5.71
N GLU A 28 16.94 -3.35 6.28
CA GLU A 28 17.35 -2.61 7.47
C GLU A 28 17.44 -3.49 8.72
N ILE A 29 16.53 -4.47 8.87
CA ILE A 29 16.59 -5.46 9.95
C ILE A 29 17.86 -6.30 9.81
N LEU A 30 18.20 -6.76 8.60
CA LEU A 30 19.42 -7.54 8.34
C LEU A 30 20.68 -6.75 8.61
N VAL A 31 20.76 -5.48 8.20
CA VAL A 31 21.90 -4.60 8.49
C VAL A 31 22.07 -4.41 10.00
N THR A 32 20.97 -4.19 10.72
CA THR A 32 20.99 -4.03 12.19
C THR A 32 21.41 -5.35 12.88
N ARG A 33 20.98 -6.50 12.36
CA ARG A 33 21.35 -7.84 12.87
C ARG A 33 22.81 -8.21 12.56
N ALA A 34 23.35 -7.77 11.43
CA ALA A 34 24.71 -8.07 11.00
C ALA A 34 25.78 -7.24 11.72
N GLY A 35 25.39 -6.30 12.60
CA GLY A 35 26.32 -5.44 13.33
C GLY A 35 27.13 -4.49 12.43
N LEU A 36 26.72 -4.35 11.16
CA LEU A 36 27.41 -3.47 10.21
C LEU A 36 27.07 -2.01 10.54
N PRO A 37 28.05 -1.10 10.47
CA PRO A 37 27.80 0.31 10.71
C PRO A 37 26.72 0.80 9.72
N PRO A 38 25.78 1.66 10.16
CA PRO A 38 24.79 2.24 9.27
C PRO A 38 25.50 2.92 8.10
N VAL A 39 25.07 2.62 6.87
CA VAL A 39 25.72 3.11 5.64
C VAL A 39 25.86 4.63 5.72
N ALA A 40 27.12 5.10 5.83
CA ALA A 40 27.49 6.47 6.20
C ALA A 40 27.16 7.56 5.15
N GLY A 41 26.30 7.27 4.16
CA GLY A 41 26.01 8.18 3.04
C GLY A 41 24.55 8.17 2.55
N GLY A 42 23.63 7.51 3.24
CA GLY A 42 22.21 7.59 2.90
C GLY A 42 21.36 6.89 3.94
N SER A 43 20.57 7.64 4.71
CA SER A 43 19.60 7.05 5.64
C SER A 43 18.42 6.51 4.84
N TRP A 44 18.45 5.23 4.49
CA TRP A 44 17.37 4.55 3.76
C TRP A 44 16.07 4.44 4.58
N SER A 45 16.05 4.91 5.82
CA SER A 45 14.85 5.05 6.66
C SER A 45 13.93 6.19 6.23
N ALA A 46 14.46 7.25 5.61
CA ALA A 46 13.67 8.36 5.08
C ALA A 46 12.72 7.92 3.95
N PRO A 47 13.20 7.25 2.86
CA PRO A 47 12.31 6.77 1.81
C PRO A 47 11.34 5.69 2.31
N ALA A 48 11.73 4.83 3.27
CA ALA A 48 10.84 3.80 3.80
C ALA A 48 9.58 4.40 4.47
N THR A 49 9.73 5.48 5.24
CA THR A 49 8.60 6.17 5.86
C THR A 49 7.65 6.78 4.82
N ALA A 50 8.20 7.38 3.76
CA ALA A 50 7.42 7.95 2.67
C ALA A 50 6.62 6.88 1.91
N LEU A 51 7.21 5.69 1.68
CA LEU A 51 6.54 4.57 1.02
C LEU A 51 5.40 4.00 1.87
N ILE A 52 5.59 3.89 3.19
CA ILE A 52 4.53 3.47 4.12
C ILE A 52 3.33 4.43 4.06
N ALA A 53 3.59 5.74 4.00
CA ALA A 53 2.55 6.76 3.88
C ALA A 53 1.89 6.77 2.49
N ALA A 54 2.61 6.38 1.43
CA ALA A 54 2.08 6.34 0.06
C ALA A 54 1.12 5.16 -0.20
N LEU A 55 1.27 4.03 0.51
CA LEU A 55 0.40 2.85 0.38
C LEU A 55 -1.11 3.16 0.55
N PRO A 56 -1.57 3.81 1.64
CA PRO A 56 -2.99 4.16 1.80
C PRO A 56 -3.45 5.23 0.79
N LEU A 57 -2.57 6.15 0.38
CA LEU A 57 -2.89 7.15 -0.63
C LEU A 57 -3.14 6.52 -2.01
N LEU A 58 -2.40 5.47 -2.37
CA LEU A 58 -2.68 4.68 -3.57
C LEU A 58 -4.00 3.90 -3.48
N GLY A 59 -4.36 3.39 -2.29
CA GLY A 59 -5.69 2.80 -2.06
C GLY A 59 -6.82 3.80 -2.30
N LEU A 60 -6.66 5.03 -1.81
CA LEU A 60 -7.62 6.12 -2.05
C LEU A 60 -7.72 6.49 -3.55
N LEU A 61 -6.60 6.49 -4.28
CA LEU A 61 -6.60 6.69 -5.73
C LEU A 61 -7.41 5.60 -6.46
N GLY A 62 -7.29 4.33 -6.03
CA GLY A 62 -8.10 3.22 -6.53
C GLY A 62 -9.60 3.42 -6.29
N THR A 63 -9.96 3.96 -5.13
CA THR A 63 -11.34 4.33 -4.80
C THR A 63 -11.91 5.37 -5.75
N ILE A 64 -11.14 6.43 -6.04
CA ILE A 64 -11.56 7.46 -7.00
C ILE A 64 -11.76 6.85 -8.39
N GLY A 65 -10.86 5.96 -8.83
CA GLY A 65 -10.99 5.27 -10.12
C GLY A 65 -12.25 4.38 -10.21
N GLY A 66 -12.55 3.62 -9.16
CA GLY A 66 -13.75 2.75 -9.12
C GLY A 66 -15.06 3.54 -9.08
N LEU A 67 -15.09 4.65 -8.33
CA LEU A 67 -16.23 5.59 -8.36
C LEU A 67 -16.39 6.24 -9.74
N LEU A 68 -15.29 6.61 -10.40
CA LEU A 68 -15.34 7.19 -11.74
C LEU A 68 -15.96 6.22 -12.76
N GLN A 69 -15.60 4.94 -12.68
CA GLN A 69 -16.20 3.89 -13.52
C GLN A 69 -17.70 3.73 -13.24
N ALA A 70 -18.11 3.76 -11.97
CA ALA A 70 -19.52 3.70 -11.61
C ALA A 70 -20.31 4.91 -12.15
N PHE A 71 -19.76 6.12 -12.06
CA PHE A 71 -20.37 7.32 -12.64
C PHE A 71 -20.37 7.34 -14.17
N HIS A 72 -19.39 6.71 -14.81
CA HIS A 72 -19.39 6.55 -16.27
C HIS A 72 -20.46 5.56 -16.74
N ALA A 73 -20.64 4.44 -16.02
CA ALA A 73 -21.75 3.51 -16.27
C ALA A 73 -23.12 4.20 -16.15
N LEU A 74 -23.25 5.08 -15.15
CA LEU A 74 -24.42 5.94 -14.96
C LEU A 74 -24.68 6.88 -16.15
N SER A 75 -23.65 7.56 -16.68
CA SER A 75 -23.82 8.52 -17.77
C SER A 75 -24.14 7.86 -19.11
N THR A 76 -23.68 6.62 -19.33
CA THR A 76 -23.93 5.88 -20.59
C THR A 76 -25.30 5.24 -20.70
N GLY A 77 -26.18 5.40 -19.71
CA GLY A 77 -27.59 4.97 -19.80
C GLY A 77 -27.83 3.49 -19.55
N ALA A 78 -27.07 2.88 -18.62
CA ALA A 78 -27.35 1.52 -18.18
C ALA A 78 -28.79 1.44 -17.62
N GLY A 79 -29.66 0.65 -18.26
CA GLY A 79 -31.04 0.38 -17.83
C GLY A 79 -31.10 -0.53 -16.59
N ALA A 80 -31.89 -1.62 -16.64
CA ALA A 80 -32.14 -2.51 -15.49
C ALA A 80 -30.88 -3.05 -14.75
N ASP A 81 -29.70 -3.03 -15.37
CA ASP A 81 -28.41 -3.43 -14.78
C ASP A 81 -27.63 -2.32 -14.06
N MET A 82 -28.17 -1.09 -13.99
CA MET A 82 -27.53 0.10 -13.39
C MET A 82 -27.07 -0.14 -11.94
N GLY A 83 -27.93 -0.75 -11.12
CA GLY A 83 -27.63 -1.02 -9.71
C GLY A 83 -26.48 -2.00 -9.54
N GLN A 84 -26.38 -3.01 -10.41
CA GLN A 84 -25.33 -4.02 -10.33
C GLN A 84 -23.97 -3.47 -10.78
N GLN A 85 -23.94 -2.61 -11.80
CA GLN A 85 -22.70 -1.96 -12.25
C GLN A 85 -22.18 -0.95 -11.23
N LEU A 86 -23.07 -0.16 -10.61
CA LEU A 86 -22.74 0.74 -9.51
C LEU A 86 -22.15 -0.01 -8.31
N ALA A 87 -22.85 -1.06 -7.86
CA ALA A 87 -22.40 -1.90 -6.75
C ALA A 87 -21.03 -2.53 -7.06
N GLY A 88 -20.81 -2.95 -8.31
CA GLY A 88 -19.53 -3.48 -8.78
C GLY A 88 -18.38 -2.47 -8.70
N GLY A 89 -18.60 -1.23 -9.18
CA GLY A 89 -17.57 -0.17 -9.15
C GLY A 89 -17.22 0.28 -7.73
N ILE A 90 -18.22 0.38 -6.85
CA ILE A 90 -18.02 0.70 -5.43
C ILE A 90 -17.30 -0.43 -4.71
N ALA A 91 -17.69 -1.69 -4.95
CA ALA A 91 -17.03 -2.84 -4.35
C ALA A 91 -15.54 -2.91 -4.76
N ALA A 92 -15.24 -2.70 -6.05
CA ALA A 92 -13.86 -2.66 -6.53
C ALA A 92 -13.03 -1.54 -5.86
N ALA A 93 -13.62 -0.36 -5.70
CA ALA A 93 -13.03 0.76 -4.97
C ALA A 93 -12.68 0.38 -3.52
N LEU A 94 -13.64 -0.19 -2.78
CA LEU A 94 -13.45 -0.58 -1.38
C LEU A 94 -12.37 -1.65 -1.21
N TYR A 95 -12.31 -2.65 -2.11
CA TYR A 95 -11.26 -3.67 -2.07
C TYR A 95 -9.86 -3.05 -2.19
N THR A 96 -9.65 -2.09 -3.09
CA THR A 96 -8.32 -1.46 -3.23
C THR A 96 -7.89 -0.67 -1.98
N THR A 97 -8.85 -0.07 -1.26
CA THR A 97 -8.58 0.60 0.02
C THR A 97 -8.25 -0.39 1.12
N GLU A 98 -9.01 -1.48 1.23
CA GLU A 98 -8.75 -2.54 2.20
C GLU A 98 -7.33 -3.08 2.05
N TRP A 99 -6.91 -3.40 0.82
CA TRP A 99 -5.55 -3.89 0.54
C TRP A 99 -4.46 -2.85 0.83
N GLY A 100 -4.70 -1.57 0.52
CA GLY A 100 -3.77 -0.48 0.85
C GLY A 100 -3.55 -0.33 2.36
N LEU A 101 -4.61 -0.44 3.16
CA LEU A 101 -4.54 -0.36 4.62
C LEU A 101 -3.94 -1.63 5.24
N LEU A 102 -4.37 -2.81 4.76
CA LEU A 102 -3.90 -4.10 5.26
C LEU A 102 -2.38 -4.24 5.09
N THR A 103 -1.82 -3.66 4.02
CA THR A 103 -0.37 -3.66 3.78
C THR A 103 0.37 -2.54 4.53
N ALA A 104 -0.24 -1.36 4.71
CA ALA A 104 0.39 -0.21 5.36
C ALA A 104 0.50 -0.34 6.89
N ILE A 105 -0.54 -0.86 7.57
CA ILE A 105 -0.57 -0.96 9.04
C ILE A 105 0.58 -1.82 9.59
N PRO A 106 0.81 -3.05 9.09
CA PRO A 106 1.91 -3.89 9.60
C PRO A 106 3.28 -3.30 9.28
N ALA A 107 3.44 -2.68 8.11
CA ALA A 107 4.68 -2.00 7.73
C ALA A 107 5.02 -0.84 8.68
N TRP A 108 4.01 -0.05 9.08
CA TRP A 108 4.18 1.02 10.06
C TRP A 108 4.61 0.50 11.44
N PHE A 109 3.96 -0.55 11.95
CA PHE A 109 4.35 -1.18 13.21
C PHE A 109 5.78 -1.70 13.19
N LEU A 110 6.17 -2.38 12.10
CA LEU A 110 7.52 -2.92 11.94
C LEU A 110 8.59 -1.82 11.90
N HIS A 111 8.30 -0.72 11.19
CA HIS A 111 9.18 0.44 11.12
C HIS A 111 9.37 1.09 12.49
N GLN A 112 8.30 1.25 13.27
CA GLN A 112 8.38 1.80 14.62
C GLN A 112 9.16 0.88 15.59
N TRP A 113 8.95 -0.44 15.50
CA TRP A 113 9.70 -1.41 16.28
C TRP A 113 11.21 -1.36 15.97
N LEU A 114 11.57 -1.29 14.70
CA LEU A 114 12.97 -1.17 14.26
C LEU A 114 13.63 0.11 14.79
N ARG A 115 12.94 1.26 14.72
CA ARG A 115 13.42 2.53 15.30
C ARG A 115 13.66 2.42 16.80
N ALA A 116 12.77 1.75 17.54
CA ALA A 116 12.92 1.53 18.97
C ALA A 116 14.12 0.61 19.28
N CYS A 117 14.35 -0.44 18.50
CA CYS A 117 15.52 -1.31 18.64
C CYS A 117 16.84 -0.55 18.39
N ARG A 118 16.90 0.26 17.34
CA ARG A 118 18.08 1.10 17.06
C ARG A 118 18.38 2.10 18.17
N ALA A 119 17.34 2.73 18.73
CA ALA A 119 17.50 3.68 19.83
C ALA A 119 18.03 3.03 21.13
N ARG A 120 17.80 1.71 21.32
CA ARG A 120 18.35 0.95 22.46
C ARG A 120 19.82 0.60 22.25
N ALA A 121 20.19 0.13 21.06
CA ALA A 121 21.56 -0.23 20.72
C ALA A 121 22.56 0.94 20.76
N ALA A 122 22.08 2.20 20.68
CA ALA A 122 22.92 3.39 20.81
C ALA A 122 23.16 3.84 22.27
N ARG A 123 22.53 3.19 23.25
CA ARG A 123 22.66 3.51 24.68
C ARG A 123 23.56 2.54 25.44
N GLU A 124 23.97 1.45 24.81
CA GLU A 124 24.91 0.44 25.31
C GLU A 124 26.31 0.72 24.78
#